data_AF-A0A9W8UQ42-F1
#
_entry.id   AF-A0A9W8UQ42-F1
#
_cell.length_a   1.000
_cell.length_b   1.000
_cell.length_c   1.000
_cell.angle_alpha   90.00
_cell.angle_beta   90.00
_cell.angle_gamma   90.00
#
_symmetry.space_group_name_H-M   'P 1'
#
loop_
_entity.id
_entity.type
_entity.pdbx_description
1 polymer ?
#
loop_
_entity_poly.entity_id
_entity_poly.type
_entity_poly.pdbx_seq_one_letter_code
_entity_poly.pdbx_strand_id
1 'polypeptide(L)' 'MFKAYKNLSPNARLGVGVAVLAWGAAGLYLSDRAEEKFGFKPTEQDKEELRQMTPHIVAVDREDKDGK' A
#
# COMPACT_ATOMS: atom_id res chain seq x y z
N MET A 1 17.36 -10.16 -16.54
CA MET A 1 17.25 -8.91 -15.75
C MET A 1 18.15 -8.86 -14.51
N PHE A 2 18.23 -9.89 -13.65
CA PHE A 2 19.03 -9.81 -12.42
C PHE A 2 20.57 -9.76 -12.57
N LYS A 3 21.13 -10.10 -13.74
CA LYS A 3 22.59 -10.08 -13.97
C LYS A 3 23.18 -8.67 -13.85
N ALA A 4 22.49 -7.65 -14.34
CA ALA A 4 22.99 -6.26 -14.28
C ALA A 4 23.13 -5.78 -12.83
N TYR A 5 22.11 -6.01 -12.00
CA TYR A 5 22.16 -5.68 -10.58
C TYR A 5 23.22 -6.48 -9.83
N LYS A 6 23.35 -7.79 -10.13
CA LYS A 6 24.37 -8.68 -9.54
C LYS A 6 25.80 -8.42 -10.03
N ASN A 7 26.01 -7.59 -11.05
CA ASN A 7 27.35 -7.20 -11.51
C ASN A 7 27.86 -5.90 -10.88
N LEU A 8 27.01 -5.13 -10.20
CA LEU A 8 27.41 -3.93 -9.48
C LEU A 8 28.31 -4.27 -8.28
N SER A 9 29.18 -3.35 -7.86
CA SER A 9 29.91 -3.48 -6.59
C SER A 9 28.94 -3.45 -5.40
N PRO A 10 29.30 -4.01 -4.22
CA PRO A 10 28.42 -4.03 -3.05
C PRO A 10 27.88 -2.64 -2.66
N ASN A 11 28.75 -1.62 -2.69
CA ASN A 11 28.38 -0.24 -2.37
C ASN A 11 27.42 0.35 -3.40
N ALA A 12 27.61 0.04 -4.69
CA ALA A 12 26.71 0.51 -5.74
C ALA A 12 25.33 -0.16 -5.65
N ARG A 13 25.25 -1.45 -5.30
CA ARG A 13 23.97 -2.13 -5.06
C ARG A 13 23.21 -1.53 -3.89
N LEU A 14 23.92 -1.20 -2.82
CA LEU A 14 23.36 -0.53 -1.65
C LEU A 14 22.85 0.88 -2.01
N GLY A 15 23.64 1.65 -2.76
CA GLY A 15 23.24 2.97 -3.26
C GLY A 15 21.96 2.91 -4.12
N VAL A 16 21.87 1.95 -5.05
CA VAL A 16 20.65 1.74 -5.85
C VAL A 16 19.47 1.37 -4.97
N GLY A 17 19.64 0.46 -4.00
CA GLY A 17 18.58 0.08 -3.08
C GLY A 17 18.05 1.27 -2.27
N VAL A 18 18.96 2.06 -1.68
CA VAL A 18 18.60 3.27 -0.93
C VAL A 18 17.92 4.30 -1.82
N ALA A 19 18.39 4.49 -3.06
CA ALA A 19 17.77 5.42 -3.99
C ALA A 19 16.34 5.04 -4.35
N VAL A 20 16.07 3.75 -4.62
CA VAL A 20 14.71 3.26 -4.90
C VAL A 20 13.79 3.45 -3.70
N LEU A 21 14.27 3.14 -2.49
CA LEU A 21 13.50 3.34 -1.26
C LEU A 21 13.20 4.83 -1.02
N ALA A 22 14.20 5.70 -1.16
CA ALA A 22 14.04 7.14 -1.01
C ALA A 22 13.06 7.72 -2.03
N TRP A 23 13.11 7.25 -3.28
CA TRP A 23 12.18 7.66 -4.33
C TRP A 23 10.74 7.23 -4.01
N GLY A 24 10.54 5.99 -3.56
CA GLY A 24 9.22 5.51 -3.13
C GLY A 24 8.66 6.31 -1.96
N ALA A 25 9.48 6.58 -0.94
CA ALA A 25 9.08 7.38 0.21
C ALA A 25 8.74 8.83 -0.17
N ALA A 26 9.53 9.45 -1.04
CA ALA A 26 9.26 10.78 -1.56
C ALA A 26 7.95 10.82 -2.36
N GLY A 27 7.69 9.80 -3.18
CA GLY A 27 6.44 9.65 -3.93
C GLY A 27 5.21 9.56 -3.02
N LEU A 28 5.27 8.73 -1.97
CA LEU A 28 4.18 8.62 -0.99
C LEU A 28 3.95 9.95 -0.26
N TYR A 29 5.01 10.59 0.21
CA TYR A 29 4.89 11.89 0.89
C TYR A 29 4.32 13.00 0.00
N LEU A 30 4.72 13.02 -1.28
CA LEU A 30 4.20 13.97 -2.26
C LEU A 30 2.77 13.64 -2.68
N SER A 31 2.37 12.35 -2.70
CA SER A 31 1.00 11.93 -3.05
C SER A 31 -0.01 12.49 -2.06
N ASP A 32 0.24 12.34 -0.75
CA ASP A 32 -0.65 12.88 0.29
C ASP A 32 -0.81 14.41 0.15
N ARG A 33 0.30 15.10 -0.14
CA ARG A 33 0.31 16.55 -0.39
C ARG A 33 -0.40 16.94 -1.69
N ALA A 34 -0.32 16.10 -2.71
CA ALA A 34 -0.98 16.32 -3.98
C ALA A 34 -2.49 16.14 -3.81
N GLU A 35 -2.95 15.11 -3.10
CA GLU A 35 -4.38 14.92 -2.80
C GLU A 35 -4.99 16.15 -2.11
N GLU A 36 -4.26 16.77 -1.19
CA GLU A 36 -4.70 18.01 -0.52
C GLU A 36 -4.75 19.21 -1.46
N LYS A 37 -3.74 19.39 -2.33
CA LYS A 37 -3.70 20.54 -3.25
C LYS A 37 -4.64 20.40 -4.45
N PHE A 38 -4.83 19.19 -4.96
CA PHE A 38 -5.69 18.91 -6.11
C PHE A 38 -7.14 18.64 -5.69
N GLY A 39 -7.44 18.64 -4.39
CA GLY A 39 -8.81 18.44 -3.89
C GLY A 39 -9.30 17.02 -4.03
N PHE A 40 -8.40 16.04 -4.13
CA PHE A 40 -8.74 14.61 -4.13
C PHE A 40 -8.89 14.02 -2.74
N LYS A 41 -8.72 14.83 -1.69
CA LYS A 41 -9.02 14.43 -0.32
C LYS A 41 -10.54 14.14 -0.21
N PRO A 42 -10.95 12.92 0.15
CA PRO A 42 -12.36 12.57 0.26
C PRO A 42 -13.09 13.50 1.22
N THR A 43 -14.24 14.02 0.79
CA THR A 43 -15.10 14.86 1.63
C THR A 43 -15.76 14.03 2.73
N GLU A 44 -16.33 14.69 3.75
CA GLU A 44 -17.07 13.97 4.79
C GLU A 44 -18.29 13.24 4.23
N GLN A 45 -18.91 13.77 3.17
CA GLN A 45 -20.02 13.13 2.47
C GLN A 45 -19.58 11.83 1.79
N ASP A 46 -18.42 11.82 1.11
CA ASP A 46 -17.89 10.61 0.47
C ASP A 46 -17.63 9.49 1.50
N LYS A 47 -17.16 9.85 2.69
CA LYS A 47 -16.96 8.90 3.80
C LYS A 47 -18.28 8.33 4.30
N GLU A 48 -19.32 9.17 4.42
CA GLU A 48 -20.64 8.71 4.86
C GLU A 48 -21.31 7.79 3.86
N GLU A 49 -21.23 8.08 2.55
CA GLU A 49 -21.74 7.19 1.50
C GLU A 49 -21.01 5.84 1.53
N LEU A 50 -19.68 5.83 1.69
CA LEU A 50 -18.91 4.59 1.83
C LEU A 50 -19.28 3.79 3.08
N ARG A 51 -19.56 4.46 4.21
CA ARG A 51 -20.03 3.78 5.43
C ARG A 51 -21.38 3.13 5.23
N GLN A 52 -22.29 3.75 4.48
CA GLN A 52 -23.59 3.15 4.15
C GLN A 52 -23.45 1.94 3.21
N MET A 53 -22.43 1.93 2.34
CA MET A 53 -22.14 0.80 1.44
C MET A 53 -21.29 -0.30 2.09
N THR A 54 -20.80 -0.09 3.31
CA THR A 54 -19.94 -1.07 3.99
C THR A 54 -20.74 -2.33 4.35
N PRO A 55 -20.40 -3.51 3.81
CA PRO A 55 -21.14 -4.73 4.10
C PRO A 55 -20.91 -5.19 5.54
N HIS A 56 -21.96 -5.73 6.16
CA HIS A 56 -21.86 -6.35 7.48
C HIS A 56 -21.28 -7.76 7.37
N ILE A 57 -20.14 -8.01 8.00
CA ILE A 57 -19.50 -9.34 8.01
C ILE A 57 -20.15 -10.17 9.12
N VAL A 58 -20.87 -11.22 8.73
CA VAL A 58 -21.35 -12.25 9.65
C VAL A 58 -20.35 -13.40 9.61
N ALA A 59 -19.57 -13.56 10.67
CA ALA A 59 -18.73 -14.73 10.84
C ALA A 59 -19.62 -15.93 11.20
N VAL A 60 -19.47 -17.04 10.46
CA VAL A 60 -20.17 -18.29 10.73
C VAL A 60 -19.14 -19.29 11.22
N ASP A 61 -19.29 -19.78 12.45
CA ASP A 61 -18.47 -20.88 12.95
C ASP A 61 -18.75 -22.13 12.12
N ARG A 62 -17.68 -22.72 11.59
CA ARG A 62 -17.76 -24.03 10.95
C ARG A 62 -17.65 -25.06 12.06
N GLU A 63 -18.66 -25.89 12.24
CA GLU A 63 -18.54 -27.07 13.10
C GLU A 63 -17.40 -27.95 12.56
N ASP A 64 -16.42 -28.23 13.42
CA ASP A 64 -15.32 -29.16 13.16
C ASP A 64 -15.89 -30.56 12.88
N LYS A 65 -16.13 -30.86 11.61
CA LYS A 65 -16.30 -32.24 11.15
C LYS A 65 -14.93 -32.86 11.06
N ASP A 66 -14.47 -33.44 12.16
CA ASP A 66 -13.71 -34.70 12.15
C ASP A 66 -13.64 -35.26 13.57
N GLY A 67 -14.75 -35.88 13.96
CA GLY A 67 -14.85 -36.85 15.04
C GLY A 67 -15.52 -38.11 14.50
N LYS A 68 -14.79 -38.90 13.70
CA LYS A 68 -15.02 -40.34 13.58
C LYS A 68 -13.76 -41.07 13.17
#